data_AF-A0A1W9JIL3-F1
#
_entry.id   AF-A0A1W9JIL3-F1
#
_cell.length_a   1.000
_cell.length_b   1.000
_cell.length_c   1.000
_cell.angle_alpha   90.00
_cell.angle_beta   90.00
_cell.angle_gamma   90.00
#
_symmetry.space_group_name_H-M   'P 1'
#
loop_
_entity.id
_entity.type
_entity.pdbx_description
1 polymer ?
#
loop_
_entity_poly.entity_id
_entity_poly.type
_entity_poly.pdbx_seq_one_letter_code
_entity_poly.pdbx_strand_id
1 'polypeptide(L)'
;MSPISRWLGDALAFLRRSRDDNLQWHLSRHTDVADLRQARMLAEQALVAQLKKQTQQLAHELAVNQARNSNELAMVKTQCQQDLKDYQQYLQSLDKLKDSLRSSYEHLPEAVAFTIHHHAKQLLNRMWETQEPQEKLKFEMQLLQFMTAVHEDSQTCLQGEGKDGLPQRALAFIDADLAN
;
A
#
# COMPACT_ATOMS: atom_id res chain seq x y z
N MET A 1 -63.86 -51.68 -66.03
CA MET A 1 -62.60 -51.35 -65.35
C MET A 1 -62.80 -51.56 -63.85
N SER A 2 -62.06 -52.48 -63.24
CA SER A 2 -62.39 -53.00 -61.89
C SER A 2 -62.12 -51.98 -60.77
N PRO A 3 -63.01 -51.87 -59.77
CA PRO A 3 -62.83 -50.97 -58.62
C PRO A 3 -61.56 -51.28 -57.81
N ILE A 4 -61.10 -52.53 -57.87
CA ILE A 4 -59.87 -53.00 -57.22
C ILE A 4 -58.62 -52.34 -57.82
N SER A 5 -58.58 -52.10 -59.14
CA SER A 5 -57.41 -51.47 -59.78
C SER A 5 -57.33 -49.97 -59.47
N ARG A 6 -58.47 -49.32 -59.19
CA ARG A 6 -58.50 -47.92 -58.73
C ARG A 6 -58.00 -47.79 -57.30
N TRP A 7 -58.51 -48.62 -56.39
CA TRP A 7 -58.08 -48.64 -54.99
C TRP A 7 -56.58 -48.95 -54.83
N LEU A 8 -56.06 -49.92 -55.60
CA LEU A 8 -54.62 -50.20 -55.63
C LEU A 8 -53.79 -49.02 -56.15
N GLY A 9 -54.31 -48.29 -57.15
CA GLY A 9 -53.67 -47.08 -57.67
C GLY A 9 -53.61 -45.97 -56.62
N ASP A 10 -54.69 -45.74 -55.88
CA ASP A 10 -54.77 -44.72 -54.84
C ASP A 10 -53.88 -45.05 -53.63
N ALA A 11 -53.82 -46.32 -53.22
CA ALA A 11 -52.95 -46.78 -52.14
C ALA A 11 -51.46 -46.66 -52.52
N LEU A 12 -51.08 -47.01 -53.75
CA LEU A 12 -49.72 -46.84 -54.26
C LEU A 12 -49.35 -45.35 -54.39
N ALA A 13 -50.29 -44.51 -54.80
CA ALA A 13 -50.09 -43.06 -54.86
C ALA A 13 -49.89 -42.46 -53.45
N PHE A 14 -50.66 -42.91 -52.46
CA PHE A 14 -50.50 -42.51 -51.06
C PHE A 14 -49.15 -42.93 -50.49
N LEU A 15 -48.75 -44.20 -50.69
CA LEU A 15 -47.44 -44.73 -50.26
C LEU A 15 -46.28 -43.96 -50.89
N ARG A 16 -46.41 -43.62 -52.17
CA ARG A 16 -45.40 -42.83 -52.89
C ARG A 16 -45.33 -41.43 -52.31
N ARG A 17 -46.47 -40.77 -52.08
CA ARG A 17 -46.55 -39.44 -51.49
C ARG A 17 -45.98 -39.39 -50.08
N SER A 18 -46.33 -40.35 -49.21
CA SER A 18 -45.77 -40.40 -47.85
C SER A 18 -44.27 -40.63 -47.85
N ARG A 19 -43.75 -41.39 -48.82
CA ARG A 19 -42.32 -41.61 -48.98
C ARG A 19 -41.62 -40.35 -49.50
N ASP A 20 -42.23 -39.64 -50.44
CA ASP A 20 -41.70 -38.39 -50.97
C ASP A 20 -41.72 -37.28 -49.89
N ASP A 21 -42.79 -37.17 -49.11
CA ASP A 21 -42.89 -36.24 -47.97
C ASP A 21 -41.83 -36.55 -46.90
N ASN A 22 -41.59 -37.84 -46.61
CA ASN A 22 -40.56 -38.26 -45.68
C ASN A 22 -39.15 -37.94 -46.20
N LEU A 23 -38.88 -38.17 -47.49
CA LEU A 23 -37.62 -37.79 -48.12
C LEU A 23 -37.40 -36.28 -48.10
N GLN A 24 -38.44 -35.48 -48.40
CA GLN A 24 -38.37 -34.02 -48.31
C GLN A 24 -38.08 -33.56 -46.88
N TRP A 25 -38.75 -34.15 -45.89
CA TRP A 25 -38.51 -33.86 -44.48
C TRP A 25 -37.09 -34.22 -44.03
N HIS A 26 -36.56 -35.37 -44.47
CA HIS A 26 -35.18 -35.74 -44.19
C HIS A 26 -34.19 -34.76 -44.82
N LEU A 27 -34.40 -34.40 -46.09
CA LEU A 27 -33.54 -33.47 -46.81
C LEU A 27 -33.53 -32.08 -46.18
N SER A 28 -34.69 -31.54 -45.77
CA SER A 28 -34.77 -30.24 -45.10
C SER A 28 -34.14 -30.27 -43.69
N ARG A 29 -34.30 -31.38 -42.96
CA ARG A 29 -33.71 -31.50 -41.62
C ARG A 29 -32.19 -31.63 -41.66
N HIS A 30 -31.63 -32.21 -42.72
CA HIS A 30 -30.18 -32.33 -42.88
C HIS A 30 -29.50 -30.96 -43.01
N THR A 31 -30.11 -30.01 -43.75
CA THR A 31 -29.59 -28.64 -43.86
C THR A 31 -29.69 -27.91 -42.52
N ASP A 32 -30.86 -27.98 -41.86
CA ASP A 32 -31.06 -27.31 -40.57
C ASP A 32 -30.07 -27.81 -39.49
N VAL A 33 -29.82 -29.12 -39.45
CA VAL A 33 -28.86 -29.71 -38.50
C VAL A 33 -27.42 -29.33 -38.84
N ALA A 34 -27.07 -29.21 -40.12
CA ALA A 34 -25.75 -28.73 -40.54
C ALA A 34 -25.52 -27.27 -40.13
N ASP A 35 -26.52 -26.41 -40.37
CA ASP A 35 -26.48 -25.00 -40.01
C ASP A 35 -26.37 -24.80 -38.49
N LEU A 36 -27.15 -25.55 -37.71
CA LEU A 36 -27.08 -25.51 -36.25
C LEU A 36 -25.71 -25.97 -35.72
N ARG A 37 -25.10 -26.99 -36.33
CA ARG A 37 -23.74 -27.43 -35.97
C ARG A 37 -22.71 -26.36 -36.28
N GLN A 38 -22.81 -25.72 -37.43
CA GLN A 38 -21.90 -24.65 -37.82
C GLN A 38 -22.06 -23.43 -36.90
N ALA A 39 -23.28 -23.00 -36.63
CA ALA A 39 -23.57 -21.92 -35.70
C ALA A 39 -23.03 -22.22 -34.29
N ARG A 40 -23.20 -23.46 -33.82
CA ARG A 40 -22.65 -23.91 -32.53
C ARG A 40 -21.12 -23.85 -32.52
N MET A 41 -20.44 -24.35 -33.54
CA MET A 41 -18.98 -24.31 -33.62
C MET A 41 -18.46 -22.87 -33.64
N LEU A 42 -19.12 -21.97 -34.38
CA LEU A 42 -18.74 -20.55 -34.43
C LEU A 42 -18.97 -19.87 -33.07
N ALA A 43 -20.08 -20.17 -32.40
CA ALA A 43 -20.36 -19.64 -31.06
C ALA A 43 -19.34 -20.15 -30.03
N GLU A 44 -18.99 -21.44 -30.07
CA GLU A 44 -17.95 -22.03 -29.22
C GLU A 44 -16.58 -21.39 -29.49
N GLN A 45 -16.21 -21.18 -30.76
CA GLN A 45 -14.96 -20.49 -31.12
C GLN A 45 -14.93 -19.03 -30.64
N ALA A 46 -16.04 -18.30 -30.82
CA ALA A 46 -16.17 -16.92 -30.36
C ALA A 46 -16.04 -16.83 -28.83
N LEU A 47 -16.67 -17.76 -28.10
CA LEU A 47 -16.59 -17.84 -26.65
C LEU A 47 -15.15 -18.14 -26.19
N VAL A 48 -14.47 -19.09 -26.82
CA VAL A 48 -13.06 -19.38 -26.51
C VAL A 48 -12.17 -18.17 -26.79
N ALA A 49 -12.39 -17.45 -27.89
CA ALA A 49 -11.64 -16.24 -28.20
C ALA A 49 -11.89 -15.14 -27.15
N GLN A 50 -13.13 -14.96 -26.70
CA GLN A 50 -13.48 -14.01 -25.65
C GLN A 50 -12.83 -14.37 -24.32
N LEU A 51 -12.88 -15.65 -23.91
CA LEU A 51 -12.23 -16.13 -22.69
C LEU A 51 -10.71 -15.94 -22.75
N LYS A 52 -10.08 -16.21 -23.90
CA LYS A 52 -8.65 -15.95 -24.09
C LYS A 52 -8.30 -14.47 -23.94
N LYS A 53 -9.12 -13.59 -24.52
CA LYS A 53 -8.95 -12.14 -24.36
C LYS A 53 -9.08 -11.72 -22.90
N GLN A 54 -10.13 -12.17 -22.22
CA GLN A 54 -10.38 -11.82 -20.82
C GLN A 54 -9.29 -12.35 -19.89
N THR A 55 -8.83 -13.59 -20.08
CA THR A 55 -7.74 -14.17 -19.29
C THR A 55 -6.43 -13.41 -19.49
N GLN A 56 -6.11 -12.99 -20.71
CA GLN A 56 -4.95 -12.14 -20.97
C GLN A 56 -5.08 -10.75 -20.33
N GLN A 57 -6.26 -10.14 -20.40
CA GLN A 57 -6.53 -8.85 -19.76
C GLN A 57 -6.38 -8.94 -18.23
N LEU A 58 -7.00 -9.95 -17.61
CA LEU A 58 -6.89 -10.19 -16.17
C LEU A 58 -5.46 -10.51 -15.75
N ALA A 59 -4.73 -11.33 -16.51
CA ALA A 59 -3.33 -11.63 -16.22
C ALA A 59 -2.44 -10.37 -16.28
N HIS A 60 -2.69 -9.49 -17.26
CA HIS A 60 -2.00 -8.21 -17.35
C HIS A 60 -2.34 -7.29 -16.17
N GLU A 61 -3.62 -7.14 -15.84
CA GLU A 61 -4.07 -6.34 -14.70
C GLU A 61 -3.48 -6.85 -13.38
N LEU A 62 -3.45 -8.17 -13.18
CA LEU A 62 -2.81 -8.79 -12.03
C LEU A 62 -1.31 -8.49 -11.98
N ALA A 63 -0.60 -8.60 -13.11
CA ALA A 63 0.82 -8.30 -13.16
C ALA A 63 1.13 -6.82 -12.84
N VAL A 64 0.33 -5.90 -13.38
CA VAL A 64 0.45 -4.47 -13.09
C VAL A 64 0.16 -4.18 -11.62
N ASN A 65 -0.89 -4.77 -11.06
CA ASN A 65 -1.27 -4.59 -9.66
C ASN A 65 -0.20 -5.17 -8.72
N GLN A 66 0.33 -6.36 -9.02
CA GLN A 66 1.43 -6.96 -8.27
C GLN A 66 2.69 -6.08 -8.30
N ALA A 67 3.07 -5.57 -9.46
CA ALA A 67 4.21 -4.68 -9.60
C ALA A 67 4.02 -3.37 -8.81
N ARG A 68 2.82 -2.80 -8.84
CA ARG A 68 2.47 -1.61 -8.07
C ARG A 68 2.58 -1.87 -6.57
N ASN A 69 1.97 -2.94 -6.08
CA ASN A 69 2.00 -3.28 -4.65
C ASN A 69 3.43 -3.59 -4.17
N SER A 70 4.23 -4.29 -4.98
CA SER A 70 5.63 -4.56 -4.62
C SER A 70 6.46 -3.28 -4.56
N ASN A 71 6.21 -2.32 -5.45
CA ASN A 71 6.89 -1.03 -5.45
C ASN A 71 6.47 -0.18 -4.26
N GLU A 72 5.16 -0.10 -3.97
CA GLU A 72 4.62 0.61 -2.81
C GLU A 72 5.22 0.04 -1.50
N LEU A 73 5.28 -1.29 -1.38
CA LEU A 73 5.89 -1.94 -0.21
C LEU A 73 7.40 -1.67 -0.11
N ALA A 74 8.13 -1.68 -1.23
CA ALA A 74 9.56 -1.36 -1.24
C ALA A 74 9.81 0.11 -0.85
N MET A 75 8.95 1.03 -1.30
CA MET A 75 8.98 2.44 -0.92
C MET A 75 8.77 2.61 0.58
N VAL A 76 7.71 2.03 1.14
CA VAL A 76 7.41 2.12 2.58
C VAL A 76 8.54 1.51 3.40
N LYS A 77 9.08 0.36 2.98
CA LYS A 77 10.23 -0.26 3.65
C LYS A 77 11.45 0.65 3.65
N THR A 78 11.74 1.31 2.52
CA THR A 78 12.85 2.25 2.41
C THR A 78 12.64 3.45 3.32
N GLN A 79 11.42 3.99 3.35
CA GLN A 79 11.05 5.10 4.24
C GLN A 79 11.27 4.71 5.70
N CYS A 80 10.72 3.58 6.16
CA CYS A 80 10.91 3.13 7.53
C CYS A 80 12.38 2.90 7.89
N GLN A 81 13.21 2.42 6.95
CA GLN A 81 14.65 2.27 7.17
C GLN A 81 15.36 3.62 7.31
N GLN A 82 14.95 4.63 6.55
CA GLN A 82 15.46 5.99 6.67
C GLN A 82 15.03 6.59 8.01
N ASP A 83 13.75 6.51 8.34
CA ASP A 83 13.21 7.00 9.61
C ASP A 83 13.96 6.39 10.81
N LEU A 84 14.21 5.07 10.79
CA LEU A 84 15.00 4.40 11.84
C LEU A 84 16.44 4.90 11.93
N LYS A 85 17.09 5.18 10.79
CA LYS A 85 18.46 5.73 10.78
C LYS A 85 18.46 7.14 11.35
N ASP A 86 17.50 7.97 10.97
CA ASP A 86 17.39 9.34 11.45
C ASP A 86 17.16 9.34 12.96
N TYR A 87 16.25 8.51 13.47
CA TYR A 87 16.04 8.34 14.92
C TYR A 87 17.32 7.91 15.65
N GLN A 88 18.07 6.96 15.10
CA GLN A 88 19.37 6.55 15.67
C GLN A 88 20.39 7.69 15.69
N GLN A 89 20.45 8.50 14.63
CA GLN A 89 21.32 9.67 14.57
C GLN A 89 20.93 10.72 15.62
N TYR A 90 19.62 10.94 15.83
CA TYR A 90 19.15 11.83 16.90
C TYR A 90 19.52 11.32 18.29
N LEU A 91 19.40 10.01 18.56
CA LEU A 91 19.86 9.46 19.84
C LEU A 91 21.36 9.67 20.04
N GLN A 92 22.16 9.45 19.00
CA GLN A 92 23.61 9.69 19.07
C GLN A 92 23.95 11.17 19.29
N SER A 93 23.20 12.10 18.69
CA SER A 93 23.42 13.54 18.92
C SER A 93 23.05 13.96 20.35
N LEU A 94 22.01 13.37 20.94
CA LEU A 94 21.65 13.57 22.35
C LEU A 94 22.71 13.02 23.31
N ASP A 95 23.33 11.88 22.99
CA ASP A 95 24.44 11.35 23.77
C ASP A 95 25.69 12.24 23.67
N LYS A 96 26.02 12.73 22.46
CA LYS A 96 27.12 13.69 22.29
C LYS A 96 26.86 15.00 23.04
N LEU A 97 25.61 15.45 23.12
CA LEU A 97 25.25 16.64 23.87
C LEU A 97 25.46 16.43 25.38
N LYS A 98 25.12 15.26 25.92
CA LYS A 98 25.41 14.88 27.30
C LYS A 98 26.92 14.89 27.58
N ASP A 99 27.71 14.33 26.67
CA ASP A 99 29.17 14.30 26.80
C ASP A 99 29.78 15.72 26.72
N SER A 100 29.28 16.55 25.80
CA SER A 100 29.67 17.96 25.65
C SER A 100 29.34 18.80 26.89
N LEU A 101 28.18 18.58 27.51
CA LEU A 101 27.81 19.22 28.79
C LEU A 101 28.76 18.79 29.90
N ARG A 102 29.12 17.51 29.97
CA ARG A 102 30.07 16.98 30.96
C ARG A 102 31.47 17.57 30.79
N SER A 103 31.92 17.80 29.56
CA SER A 103 33.23 18.41 29.30
C SER A 103 33.24 19.94 29.51
N SER A 104 32.12 20.61 29.24
CA SER A 104 32.05 22.08 29.33
C SER A 104 31.87 22.59 30.75
N TYR A 105 31.32 21.75 31.65
CA TYR A 105 31.11 22.09 33.06
C TYR A 105 31.80 21.08 33.97
N GLU A 106 33.03 21.35 34.40
CA GLU A 106 33.80 20.47 35.31
C GLU A 106 33.13 20.21 36.67
N HIS A 107 32.20 21.08 37.08
CA HIS A 107 31.51 21.02 38.38
C HIS A 107 29.98 20.86 38.28
N LEU A 108 29.46 20.48 37.10
CA LEU A 108 28.02 20.23 36.98
C LEU A 108 27.63 18.99 37.80
N PRO A 109 26.59 19.06 38.65
CA PRO A 109 26.03 17.86 39.26
C PRO A 109 25.56 16.90 38.16
N GLU A 110 26.01 15.64 38.24
CA GLU A 110 25.71 14.60 37.25
C GLU A 110 24.18 14.44 37.05
N ALA A 111 23.41 14.64 38.12
CA ALA A 111 21.95 14.66 38.09
C ALA A 111 21.39 15.67 37.08
N VAL A 112 21.97 16.87 36.94
CA VAL A 112 21.48 17.91 36.02
C VAL A 112 21.73 17.54 34.57
N ALA A 113 22.91 16.99 34.25
CA ALA A 113 23.20 16.48 32.92
C ALA A 113 22.25 15.33 32.53
N PHE A 114 21.97 14.42 33.48
CA PHE A 114 21.02 13.34 33.27
C PHE A 114 19.59 13.84 33.10
N THR A 115 19.13 14.84 33.86
CA THR A 115 17.79 15.42 33.69
C THR A 115 17.63 16.07 32.32
N ILE A 116 18.63 16.84 31.86
CA ILE A 116 18.64 17.47 30.53
C ILE A 116 18.60 16.41 29.42
N HIS A 117 19.44 15.38 29.53
CA HIS A 117 19.45 14.28 28.56
C HIS A 117 18.14 13.47 28.58
N HIS A 118 17.59 13.21 29.77
CA HIS A 118 16.34 12.49 29.92
C HIS A 118 15.16 13.27 29.32
N HIS A 119 15.09 14.57 29.55
CA HIS A 119 14.08 15.44 28.97
C HIS A 119 14.16 15.47 27.44
N ALA A 120 15.36 15.61 26.88
CA ALA A 120 15.57 15.57 25.43
C ALA A 120 15.11 14.23 24.83
N LYS A 121 15.40 13.12 25.52
CA LYS A 121 14.96 11.78 25.11
C LYS A 121 13.44 11.62 25.22
N GLN A 122 12.82 12.17 26.26
CA GLN A 122 11.36 12.16 26.41
C GLN A 122 10.68 12.96 25.30
N LEU A 123 11.16 14.15 24.97
CA LEU A 123 10.64 14.95 23.85
C LEU A 123 10.80 14.22 22.51
N LEU A 124 11.96 13.62 22.26
CA LEU A 124 12.19 12.82 21.05
C LEU A 124 11.23 11.62 20.95
N ASN A 125 11.01 10.92 22.06
CA ASN A 125 10.07 9.80 22.10
C ASN A 125 8.62 10.26 21.87
N ARG A 126 8.19 11.34 22.52
CA ARG A 126 6.85 11.93 22.29
C ARG A 126 6.67 12.33 20.83
N MET A 127 7.64 13.03 20.24
CA MET A 127 7.64 13.38 18.81
C MET A 127 7.50 12.15 17.89
N TRP A 128 8.12 11.03 18.27
CA TRP A 128 8.12 9.81 17.45
C TRP A 128 6.89 8.93 17.64
N GLU A 129 6.28 8.92 18.82
CA GLU A 129 5.07 8.15 19.16
C GLU A 129 3.78 8.84 18.67
N THR A 130 3.79 10.18 18.56
CA THR A 130 2.64 10.95 18.11
C THR A 130 2.32 10.73 16.62
N GLN A 131 1.07 10.34 16.34
CA GLN A 131 0.58 10.09 14.98
C GLN A 131 0.05 11.37 14.30
N GLU A 132 -0.33 12.39 15.07
CA GLU A 132 -0.84 13.65 14.53
C GLU A 132 0.31 14.55 14.03
N PRO A 133 0.28 14.99 12.75
CA PRO A 133 1.37 15.76 12.17
C PRO A 133 1.54 17.14 12.82
N GLN A 134 0.44 17.75 13.29
CA GLN A 134 0.48 19.06 13.95
C GLN A 134 1.15 18.98 15.33
N GLU A 135 0.90 17.92 16.08
CA GLU A 135 1.53 17.70 17.38
C GLU A 135 2.99 17.28 17.23
N LYS A 136 3.32 16.45 16.23
CA LYS A 136 4.69 16.09 15.90
C LYS A 136 5.56 17.32 15.61
N LEU A 137 5.04 18.28 14.83
CA LEU A 137 5.73 19.55 14.55
C LEU A 137 5.93 20.41 15.81
N LYS A 138 4.96 20.41 16.74
CA LYS A 138 5.12 21.11 18.02
C LYS A 138 6.26 20.50 18.84
N PHE A 139 6.30 19.18 18.97
CA PHE A 139 7.36 18.48 19.70
C PHE A 139 8.73 18.65 19.02
N GLU A 140 8.79 18.64 17.69
CA GLU A 140 10.02 18.92 16.94
C GLU A 140 10.54 20.33 17.22
N MET A 141 9.65 21.34 17.19
CA MET A 141 10.02 22.72 17.49
C MET A 141 10.46 22.89 18.95
N GLN A 142 9.79 22.23 19.90
CA GLN A 142 10.19 22.21 21.31
C GLN A 142 11.57 21.57 21.49
N LEU A 143 11.84 20.45 20.80
CA LEU A 143 13.14 19.78 20.83
C LEU A 143 14.25 20.67 20.27
N LEU A 144 14.01 21.36 19.15
CA LEU A 144 14.98 22.28 18.56
C LEU A 144 15.27 23.47 19.48
N GLN A 145 14.23 24.07 20.07
CA GLN A 145 14.39 25.17 21.03
C GLN A 145 15.18 24.72 22.26
N PHE A 146 14.89 23.52 22.78
CA PHE A 146 15.61 22.94 23.91
C PHE A 146 17.09 22.70 23.58
N MET A 147 17.38 22.06 22.44
CA MET A 147 18.76 21.80 21.99
C MET A 147 19.53 23.11 21.78
N THR A 148 18.87 24.14 21.24
CA THR A 148 19.47 25.47 21.05
C THR A 148 19.77 26.13 22.40
N ALA A 149 18.85 26.08 23.35
CA ALA A 149 19.06 26.63 24.69
C ALA A 149 20.23 25.94 25.42
N VAL A 150 20.33 24.61 25.33
CA VAL A 150 21.47 23.88 25.88
C VAL A 150 22.78 24.27 25.20
N HIS A 151 22.77 24.44 23.88
CA HIS A 151 23.95 24.85 23.13
C HIS A 151 24.40 26.26 23.52
N GLU A 152 23.47 27.21 23.59
CA GLU A 152 23.74 28.58 24.05
C GLU A 152 24.29 28.61 25.48
N ASP A 153 23.71 27.84 26.40
CA ASP A 153 24.20 27.74 27.78
C ASP A 153 25.64 27.20 27.81
N SER A 154 25.93 26.15 27.03
CA SER A 154 27.28 25.58 26.94
C SER A 154 28.31 26.57 26.35
N GLN A 155 27.95 27.34 25.32
CA GLN A 155 28.82 28.36 24.76
C GLN A 155 29.06 29.52 25.74
N THR A 156 28.02 29.95 26.44
CA THR A 156 28.11 31.05 27.42
C THR A 156 29.05 30.70 28.57
N CYS A 157 29.07 29.43 28.99
CA CYS A 157 30.01 28.94 30.00
C CYS A 157 31.46 28.91 29.49
N LEU A 158 31.68 28.44 28.26
CA LEU A 158 33.01 28.37 27.64
C LEU A 158 33.62 29.76 27.36
N GLN A 159 32.79 30.77 27.08
CA GLN A 159 33.24 32.15 26.83
C GLN A 159 33.57 32.94 28.10
N GLY A 160 33.43 32.34 29.29
CA GLY A 160 33.86 32.92 30.56
C GLY A 160 32.96 34.06 31.10
N GLU A 161 31.87 34.39 30.41
CA GLU A 161 30.86 35.36 30.88
C GLU A 161 29.82 34.71 31.81
N GLY A 162 29.73 33.38 31.81
CA GLY A 162 28.89 32.61 32.71
C GLY A 162 29.52 32.48 34.11
N LYS A 163 28.98 33.20 35.10
CA LYS A 163 29.28 33.02 36.53
C LYS A 163 29.01 31.58 36.97
N ASP A 164 30.01 30.69 36.97
CA ASP A 164 30.10 29.47 37.80
C ASP A 164 28.81 28.61 37.90
N GLY A 165 27.97 28.66 36.87
CA GLY A 165 26.52 28.59 37.05
C GLY A 165 25.89 27.60 36.08
N LEU A 166 25.07 26.74 36.66
CA LEU A 166 24.22 25.75 36.01
C LEU A 166 23.56 26.29 34.72
N PRO A 167 23.23 25.43 33.74
CA PRO A 167 22.55 25.82 32.50
C PRO A 167 21.12 26.28 32.81
N GLN A 168 20.94 27.58 33.04
CA GLN A 168 19.69 28.17 33.51
C GLN A 168 18.60 28.19 32.44
N ARG A 169 18.96 28.38 31.15
CA ARG A 169 17.96 28.40 30.07
C ARG A 169 17.43 26.99 29.83
N ALA A 170 18.32 26.00 29.75
CA ALA A 170 17.91 24.60 29.60
C ALA A 170 17.01 24.14 30.76
N LEU A 171 17.35 24.48 32.00
CA LEU A 171 16.53 24.14 33.18
C LEU A 171 15.18 24.88 33.19
N ALA A 172 15.16 26.16 32.83
CA ALA A 172 13.91 26.92 32.73
C ALA A 172 12.96 26.35 31.66
N PHE A 173 13.50 25.83 30.56
CA PHE A 173 12.69 25.14 29.55
C PHE A 173 12.08 23.83 30.08
N ILE A 174 12.81 23.06 30.89
CA ILE A 174 12.30 21.82 31.51
C ILE A 174 11.20 22.15 32.52
N ASP A 175 11.40 23.16 33.36
CA ASP A 175 10.41 23.57 34.36
C ASP A 175 9.14 24.12 33.71
N ALA A 176 9.26 24.85 32.59
CA ALA A 176 8.12 25.36 31.83
C ALA A 176 7.32 24.24 31.12
N ASP A 177 7.99 23.16 30.69
CA ASP A 177 7.34 22.02 30.03
C ASP A 177 6.73 21.03 31.04
N LEU A 178 7.23 20.99 32.29
CA LEU A 178 6.63 20.22 33.40
C LEU A 178 5.45 20.92 34.07
N ALA A 179 5.32 22.24 33.93
CA ALA A 179 4.25 23.03 34.51
C ALA A 179 2.98 23.14 33.64
N ASN A 180 3.03 22.66 32.39
CA ASN A 180 1.92 22.55 31.45
C ASN A 180 1.43 21.10 31.34
#